data_AF-A0A7S3PUD3-F1
#
_entry.id   AF-A0A7S3PUD3-F1
#
_cell.length_a   1.000
_cell.length_b   1.000
_cell.length_c   1.000
_cell.angle_alpha   90.00
_cell.angle_beta   90.00
_cell.angle_gamma   90.00
#
_symmetry.space_group_name_H-M   'P 1'
#
loop_
_entity.id
_entity.type
_entity.pdbx_description
1 polymer ?
#
loop_
_entity_poly.entity_id
_entity_poly.type
_entity_poly.pdbx_seq_one_letter_code
_entity_poly.pdbx_strand_id
1 'polypeptide(L)'
;GSDDGAGHDDGIYEDDNDGGDDGVISTHYPHIFRGDVFAIIGAIMYGLNDTLTERAVKQMGGVKEYMGIVGFFGCIICVVQALLFEQDSIRGLFDIDEENNGDGSGDETCHAFKSLMVLFISVSFGVLSYMGMSNFLLHSEAALLNLSLLTSDLWAAIFTVVVEKIIASPNFWSALFLIILGVSVYEFSPSPIEDTDTNNSSENV
;
A
#
# COMPACT_ATOMS: atom_id res chain seq x y z
N GLY A 1 -11.11 -14.75 -66.80
CA GLY A 1 -12.22 -15.45 -66.15
C GLY A 1 -11.98 -16.92 -66.32
N SER A 2 -12.07 -17.77 -65.31
CA SER A 2 -12.72 -17.65 -64.00
C SER A 2 -12.03 -18.70 -63.10
N ASP A 3 -11.56 -18.34 -61.92
CA ASP A 3 -12.27 -18.40 -60.62
C ASP A 3 -12.37 -19.84 -60.09
N ASP A 4 -11.41 -20.21 -59.23
CA ASP A 4 -11.29 -21.51 -58.57
C ASP A 4 -12.09 -21.50 -57.25
N GLY A 5 -13.33 -21.97 -57.32
CA GLY A 5 -14.17 -22.23 -56.14
C GLY A 5 -14.01 -23.67 -55.66
N ALA A 6 -13.21 -23.89 -54.62
CA ALA A 6 -13.16 -25.15 -53.89
C ALA A 6 -14.10 -25.10 -52.68
N GLY A 7 -15.28 -25.71 -52.83
CA GLY A 7 -16.09 -26.19 -51.71
C GLY A 7 -15.95 -27.71 -51.62
N HIS A 8 -15.53 -28.22 -50.47
CA HIS A 8 -15.84 -29.58 -50.06
C HIS A 8 -16.08 -29.59 -48.55
N ASP A 9 -17.20 -30.22 -48.21
CA ASP A 9 -17.99 -30.18 -47.01
C ASP A 9 -17.80 -31.53 -46.34
N ASP A 10 -17.21 -31.57 -45.15
CA ASP A 10 -17.00 -32.81 -44.40
C ASP A 10 -17.30 -32.59 -42.91
N GLY A 11 -18.44 -33.14 -42.46
CA GLY A 11 -18.53 -33.76 -41.14
C GLY A 11 -19.20 -32.94 -40.04
N ILE A 12 -20.52 -32.83 -40.11
CA ILE A 12 -21.40 -32.63 -38.95
C ILE A 12 -21.19 -33.79 -37.96
N TYR A 13 -20.75 -33.48 -36.74
CA TYR A 13 -21.09 -34.26 -35.55
C TYR A 13 -21.75 -33.29 -34.56
N GLU A 14 -23.09 -33.28 -34.58
CA GLU A 14 -23.89 -32.91 -33.43
C GLU A 14 -23.76 -34.05 -32.41
N ASP A 15 -23.33 -33.73 -31.19
CA ASP A 15 -23.58 -34.56 -30.01
C ASP A 15 -24.21 -33.66 -28.94
N ASP A 16 -25.54 -33.67 -28.93
CA ASP A 16 -26.38 -33.06 -27.91
C ASP A 16 -26.48 -33.99 -26.71
N ASN A 17 -25.89 -33.56 -25.57
CA ASN A 17 -26.28 -33.79 -24.17
C ASN A 17 -25.03 -34.02 -23.31
N ASP A 18 -24.77 -33.13 -22.35
CA ASP A 18 -24.98 -33.41 -20.93
C ASP A 18 -24.38 -32.28 -20.07
N GLY A 19 -25.00 -32.01 -18.93
CA GLY A 19 -24.37 -31.26 -17.84
C GLY A 19 -24.58 -29.75 -17.86
N GLY A 20 -25.63 -29.30 -17.19
CA GLY A 20 -25.56 -28.03 -16.50
C GLY A 20 -24.51 -28.14 -15.40
N ASP A 21 -23.40 -27.43 -15.55
CA ASP A 21 -22.54 -27.05 -14.44
C ASP A 21 -22.03 -25.62 -14.72
N ASP A 22 -22.35 -24.78 -13.75
CA ASP A 22 -21.69 -23.53 -13.41
C ASP A 22 -20.54 -23.05 -14.34
N GLY A 23 -20.89 -22.11 -15.22
CA GLY A 23 -19.93 -21.21 -15.86
C GLY A 23 -19.25 -20.26 -14.85
N VAL A 24 -18.54 -20.80 -13.87
CA VAL A 24 -17.49 -20.07 -13.16
C VAL A 24 -16.30 -20.07 -14.09
N ILE A 25 -16.11 -18.94 -14.78
CA ILE A 25 -14.83 -18.60 -15.41
C ILE A 25 -13.78 -18.68 -14.30
N SER A 26 -13.10 -19.83 -14.22
CA SER A 26 -11.95 -20.03 -13.35
C SER A 26 -10.80 -19.23 -13.96
N THR A 27 -10.80 -17.92 -13.70
CA THR A 27 -9.66 -17.06 -13.94
C THR A 27 -8.54 -17.54 -13.03
N HIS A 28 -7.75 -18.51 -13.49
CA HIS A 28 -6.65 -19.09 -12.76
C HIS A 28 -5.53 -18.05 -12.68
N TYR A 29 -5.52 -17.24 -11.62
CA TYR A 29 -4.45 -16.29 -11.32
C TYR A 29 -3.19 -17.08 -10.94
N PRO A 30 -2.13 -17.09 -11.77
CA PRO A 30 -1.05 -18.08 -11.66
C PRO A 30 -0.11 -17.89 -10.45
N HIS A 31 -0.30 -16.85 -9.62
CA HIS A 31 0.64 -16.51 -8.54
C HIS A 31 0.00 -16.16 -7.19
N ILE A 32 -1.27 -16.53 -6.97
CA ILE A 32 -2.00 -16.19 -5.72
C ILE A 32 -1.23 -16.64 -4.47
N PHE A 33 -0.60 -17.81 -4.54
CA PHE A 33 0.17 -18.38 -3.43
C PHE A 33 1.38 -17.54 -3.03
N ARG A 34 2.09 -16.92 -4.00
CA ARG A 34 3.24 -16.07 -3.66
C ARG A 34 2.77 -14.80 -2.98
N GLY A 35 1.66 -14.23 -3.45
CA GLY A 35 1.03 -13.05 -2.84
C GLY A 35 0.60 -13.32 -1.39
N ASP A 36 -0.11 -14.42 -1.16
CA ASP A 36 -0.59 -14.79 0.19
C ASP A 36 0.57 -15.03 1.16
N VAL A 37 1.63 -15.69 0.72
CA VAL A 37 2.84 -15.90 1.55
C VAL A 37 3.50 -14.57 1.89
N PHE A 38 3.65 -13.66 0.91
CA PHE A 38 4.21 -12.33 1.17
C PHE A 38 3.31 -11.49 2.08
N ALA A 39 1.98 -11.58 1.94
CA ALA A 39 1.03 -10.89 2.78
C ALA A 39 1.12 -11.35 4.25
N ILE A 40 1.21 -12.67 4.48
CA ILE A 40 1.37 -13.23 5.84
C ILE A 40 2.70 -12.80 6.45
N ILE A 41 3.80 -12.89 5.70
CA ILE A 41 5.13 -12.45 6.17
C ILE A 41 5.09 -10.95 6.50
N GLY A 42 4.47 -10.15 5.64
CA GLY A 42 4.29 -8.71 5.85
C GLY A 42 3.50 -8.40 7.12
N ALA A 43 2.38 -9.09 7.35
CA ALA A 43 1.56 -8.91 8.55
C ALA A 43 2.33 -9.24 9.84
N ILE A 44 3.12 -10.33 9.83
CA ILE A 44 3.95 -10.72 10.99
C ILE A 44 5.05 -9.68 11.25
N MET A 45 5.75 -9.26 10.19
CA MET A 45 6.82 -8.25 10.31
C MET A 45 6.27 -6.89 10.77
N TYR A 46 5.07 -6.52 10.33
CA TYR A 46 4.40 -5.30 10.75
C TYR A 46 4.08 -5.29 12.23
N GLY A 47 3.45 -6.36 12.76
CA GLY A 47 3.18 -6.48 14.19
C GLY A 47 4.48 -6.53 15.04
N LEU A 48 5.53 -7.15 14.50
CA LEU A 48 6.85 -7.15 15.14
C LEU A 48 7.45 -5.74 15.18
N ASN A 49 7.33 -4.96 14.10
CA ASN A 49 7.79 -3.58 14.02
C ASN A 49 7.09 -2.67 15.05
N ASP A 50 5.78 -2.84 15.23
CA ASP A 50 5.01 -2.10 16.23
C ASP A 50 5.52 -2.37 17.64
N THR A 51 5.71 -3.66 17.96
CA THR A 51 6.17 -4.10 19.29
C THR A 51 7.63 -3.68 19.54
N LEU A 52 8.50 -3.82 18.54
CA LEU A 52 9.91 -3.42 18.64
C LEU A 52 10.04 -1.92 18.84
N THR A 53 9.24 -1.12 18.13
CA THR A 53 9.22 0.33 18.27
C THR A 53 8.77 0.74 19.67
N GLU A 54 7.73 0.11 20.20
CA GLU A 54 7.28 0.34 21.57
C GLU A 54 8.37 -0.01 22.61
N ARG A 55 9.03 -1.17 22.45
CA ARG A 55 10.09 -1.62 23.35
C ARG A 55 11.35 -0.75 23.25
N ALA A 56 11.74 -0.35 22.04
CA ALA A 56 12.92 0.48 21.81
C ALA A 56 12.77 1.87 22.45
N VAL A 57 11.58 2.48 22.35
CA VAL A 57 11.25 3.76 22.98
C VAL A 57 11.27 3.68 24.50
N LYS A 58 10.73 2.59 25.07
CA LYS A 58 10.58 2.43 26.52
C LYS A 58 11.87 1.96 27.22
N GLN A 59 12.78 1.24 26.54
CA GLN A 59 13.95 0.61 27.18
C GLN A 59 15.33 1.14 26.76
N MET A 60 15.50 1.77 25.58
CA MET A 60 16.85 2.04 25.02
C MET A 60 17.27 3.52 25.00
N GLY A 61 16.61 4.41 25.73
CA GLY A 61 17.24 5.68 26.14
C GLY A 61 17.25 6.83 25.12
N GLY A 62 16.44 6.78 24.06
CA GLY A 62 16.18 7.98 23.24
C GLY A 62 15.55 7.69 21.88
N VAL A 63 14.32 8.18 21.66
CA VAL A 63 13.57 7.99 20.40
C VAL A 63 14.34 8.54 19.18
N LYS A 64 15.17 9.57 19.37
CA LYS A 64 15.96 10.19 18.30
C LYS A 64 17.10 9.30 17.78
N GLU A 65 17.79 8.57 18.66
CA GLU A 65 18.87 7.65 18.25
C GLU A 65 18.30 6.41 17.56
N TYR A 66 17.21 5.86 18.08
CA TYR A 66 16.50 4.75 17.45
C TYR A 66 16.00 5.12 16.05
N MET A 67 15.28 6.25 15.91
CA MET A 67 14.75 6.68 14.62
C MET A 67 15.86 7.02 13.62
N GLY A 68 16.99 7.55 14.11
CA GLY A 68 18.17 7.79 13.28
C GLY A 68 18.79 6.49 12.72
N ILE A 69 18.89 5.44 13.54
CA ILE A 69 19.43 4.15 13.12
C ILE A 69 18.48 3.44 12.17
N VAL A 70 17.17 3.43 12.46
CA VAL A 70 16.14 2.86 11.58
C VAL A 70 16.12 3.58 10.23
N GLY A 71 16.20 4.92 10.23
CA GLY A 71 16.28 5.70 8.99
C GLY A 71 17.56 5.46 8.20
N PHE A 72 18.70 5.29 8.86
CA PHE A 72 19.98 5.02 8.19
C PHE A 72 20.00 3.65 7.51
N PHE A 73 19.66 2.59 8.25
CA PHE A 73 19.59 1.25 7.67
C PHE A 73 18.44 1.12 6.66
N GLY A 74 17.30 1.76 6.93
CA GLY A 74 16.17 1.86 6.00
C GLY A 74 16.59 2.49 4.68
N CYS A 75 17.34 3.59 4.71
CA CYS A 75 17.86 4.24 3.50
C CYS A 75 18.76 3.30 2.69
N ILE A 76 19.69 2.60 3.34
CA ILE A 76 20.57 1.63 2.66
C ILE A 76 19.74 0.52 2.00
N ILE A 77 18.76 -0.04 2.72
CA ILE A 77 17.89 -1.10 2.20
C ILE A 77 17.06 -0.57 1.01
N CYS A 78 16.47 0.62 1.12
CA CYS A 78 15.71 1.24 0.03
C CYS A 78 16.56 1.47 -1.21
N VAL A 79 17.80 1.96 -1.06
CA VAL A 79 18.72 2.15 -2.20
C VAL A 79 19.04 0.80 -2.85
N VAL A 80 19.34 -0.22 -2.06
CA VAL A 80 19.60 -1.57 -2.60
C VAL A 80 18.35 -2.14 -3.30
N GLN A 81 17.16 -1.96 -2.73
CA GLN A 81 15.90 -2.42 -3.32
C GLN A 81 15.60 -1.71 -4.65
N ALA A 82 15.73 -0.38 -4.70
CA ALA A 82 15.56 0.40 -5.92
C ALA A 82 16.57 -0.05 -7.00
N LEU A 83 17.82 -0.28 -6.62
CA LEU A 83 18.85 -0.77 -7.53
C LEU A 83 18.66 -2.22 -7.98
N LEU A 84 17.88 -3.06 -7.31
CA LEU A 84 17.69 -4.45 -7.72
C LEU A 84 16.36 -4.69 -8.44
N PHE A 85 15.28 -4.04 -8.01
CA PHE A 85 13.93 -4.31 -8.49
C PHE A 85 13.39 -3.24 -9.44
N GLU A 86 13.88 -2.02 -9.37
CA GLU A 86 13.31 -0.88 -10.12
C GLU A 86 14.21 -0.42 -11.28
N GLN A 87 15.29 -1.16 -11.58
CA GLN A 87 16.25 -0.79 -12.63
C GLN A 87 15.56 -0.51 -13.98
N ASP A 88 14.57 -1.32 -14.35
CA ASP A 88 13.89 -1.20 -15.64
C ASP A 88 12.93 0.01 -15.67
N SER A 89 12.25 0.31 -14.56
CA SER A 89 11.40 1.50 -14.44
C SER A 89 12.21 2.80 -14.38
N ILE A 90 13.38 2.77 -13.74
CA ILE A 90 14.32 3.89 -13.72
C ILE A 90 14.84 4.13 -15.14
N ARG A 91 15.17 3.07 -15.88
CA ARG A 91 15.55 3.19 -17.29
C ARG A 91 14.42 3.79 -18.12
N GLY A 92 13.18 3.31 -18.00
CA GLY A 92 12.04 3.91 -18.73
C GLY A 92 11.72 5.37 -18.39
N LEU A 93 12.17 5.88 -17.23
CA LEU A 93 12.08 7.30 -16.88
C LEU A 93 13.14 8.18 -17.58
N PHE A 94 14.26 7.58 -17.98
CA PHE A 94 15.40 8.24 -18.66
C PHE A 94 15.50 7.90 -20.16
N ASP A 95 14.97 6.75 -20.58
CA ASP A 95 14.91 6.25 -21.95
C ASP A 95 13.56 6.63 -22.53
N ILE A 96 13.49 7.85 -23.05
CA ILE A 96 12.34 8.38 -23.76
C ILE A 96 12.62 8.08 -25.22
N ASP A 97 12.40 6.83 -25.63
CA ASP A 97 12.45 6.47 -27.04
C ASP A 97 11.32 7.21 -27.77
N GLU A 98 11.73 8.22 -28.54
CA GLU A 98 11.53 8.33 -30.00
C GLU A 98 10.32 7.62 -30.66
N GLU A 99 9.15 7.55 -30.03
CA GLU A 99 7.95 7.08 -30.71
C GLU A 99 6.72 7.89 -30.32
N ASN A 100 6.57 9.04 -30.98
CA ASN A 100 5.45 9.27 -31.88
C ASN A 100 5.76 10.49 -32.76
N ASN A 101 6.14 10.20 -34.02
CA ASN A 101 5.99 11.14 -35.12
C ASN A 101 4.53 11.64 -35.16
N GLY A 102 4.29 12.90 -34.83
CA GLY A 102 2.94 13.43 -34.83
C GLY A 102 2.86 14.91 -34.46
N ASP A 103 3.30 15.74 -35.40
CA ASP A 103 3.13 17.19 -35.49
C ASP A 103 4.19 18.04 -34.75
N GLY A 104 5.05 18.64 -35.57
CA GLY A 104 6.13 19.49 -35.11
C GLY A 104 5.60 20.81 -34.61
N SER A 105 5.85 21.12 -33.34
CA SER A 105 5.92 22.48 -32.80
C SER A 105 6.47 22.49 -31.37
N GLY A 106 7.77 22.72 -31.24
CA GLY A 106 8.38 23.39 -30.08
C GLY A 106 8.66 22.56 -28.81
N ASP A 107 9.88 22.73 -28.31
CA ASP A 107 10.37 22.47 -26.94
C ASP A 107 10.76 21.04 -26.55
N GLU A 108 11.97 20.66 -26.98
CA GLU A 108 12.81 19.59 -26.42
C GLU A 108 13.04 19.74 -24.90
N THR A 109 12.87 20.96 -24.36
CA THR A 109 12.93 21.30 -22.94
C THR A 109 11.70 20.84 -22.14
N CYS A 110 10.57 20.55 -22.77
CA CYS A 110 9.31 20.24 -22.08
C CYS A 110 9.31 18.82 -21.48
N HIS A 111 9.92 17.84 -22.16
CA HIS A 111 9.87 16.44 -21.71
C HIS A 111 10.80 16.17 -20.51
N ALA A 112 12.04 16.67 -20.56
CA ALA A 112 12.98 16.58 -19.44
C ALA A 112 12.45 17.33 -18.21
N PHE A 113 11.84 18.50 -18.42
CA PHE A 113 11.22 19.27 -17.34
C PHE A 113 10.01 18.55 -16.72
N LYS A 114 9.18 17.88 -17.52
CA LYS A 114 8.04 17.08 -17.03
C LYS A 114 8.51 15.88 -16.21
N SER A 115 9.49 15.11 -16.69
CA SER A 115 10.07 13.98 -15.95
C SER A 115 10.72 14.45 -14.64
N LEU A 116 11.50 15.53 -14.69
CA LEU A 116 12.12 16.12 -13.51
C LEU A 116 11.09 16.68 -12.52
N MET A 117 9.99 17.27 -13.00
CA MET A 117 8.89 17.74 -12.14
C MET A 117 8.20 16.59 -11.44
N VAL A 118 7.90 15.49 -12.14
CA VAL A 118 7.29 14.29 -11.54
C VAL A 118 8.23 13.67 -10.51
N LEU A 119 9.53 13.57 -10.82
CA LEU A 119 10.54 13.08 -9.87
C LEU A 119 10.66 14.00 -8.66
N PHE A 120 10.72 15.32 -8.87
CA PHE A 120 10.84 16.30 -7.79
C PHE A 120 9.61 16.27 -6.88
N ILE A 121 8.41 16.23 -7.44
CA ILE A 121 7.16 16.17 -6.68
C ILE A 121 7.06 14.84 -5.91
N SER A 122 7.35 13.71 -6.56
CA SER A 122 7.28 12.39 -5.93
C SER A 122 8.30 12.23 -4.79
N VAL A 123 9.56 12.63 -5.00
CA VAL A 123 10.60 12.60 -3.96
C VAL A 123 10.25 13.57 -2.83
N SER A 124 9.80 14.79 -3.14
CA SER A 124 9.43 15.76 -2.11
C SER A 124 8.25 15.28 -1.27
N PHE A 125 7.23 14.69 -1.89
CA PHE A 125 6.09 14.11 -1.20
C PHE A 125 6.48 12.88 -0.36
N GLY A 126 7.36 12.02 -0.87
CA GLY A 126 7.92 10.88 -0.14
C GLY A 126 8.74 11.31 1.09
N VAL A 127 9.59 12.32 0.95
CA VAL A 127 10.34 12.88 2.08
C VAL A 127 9.41 13.52 3.11
N LEU A 128 8.40 14.27 2.67
CA LEU A 128 7.45 14.91 3.58
C LEU A 128 6.61 13.90 4.36
N SER A 129 6.12 12.86 3.69
CA SER A 129 5.37 11.77 4.34
C SER A 129 6.25 11.00 5.33
N TYR A 130 7.50 10.71 4.98
CA TYR A 130 8.47 10.08 5.88
C TYR A 130 8.78 10.96 7.11
N MET A 131 8.99 12.27 6.92
CA MET A 131 9.21 13.21 8.01
C MET A 131 7.99 13.32 8.92
N GLY A 132 6.78 13.33 8.34
CA GLY A 132 5.52 13.33 9.09
C GLY A 132 5.37 12.08 9.95
N MET A 133 5.59 10.91 9.37
CA MET A 133 5.52 9.62 10.07
C MET A 133 6.57 9.51 11.18
N SER A 134 7.80 9.93 10.89
CA SER A 134 8.90 9.93 11.87
C SER A 134 8.62 10.87 13.04
N ASN A 135 8.12 12.08 12.75
CA ASN A 135 7.79 13.05 13.80
C ASN A 135 6.59 12.58 14.64
N PHE A 136 5.62 11.90 14.02
CA PHE A 136 4.51 11.30 14.74
C PHE A 136 5.00 10.17 15.68
N LEU A 137 5.89 9.30 15.23
CA LEU A 137 6.53 8.27 16.07
C LEU A 137 7.36 8.85 17.23
N LEU A 138 7.88 10.08 17.10
CA LEU A 138 8.56 10.74 18.21
C LEU A 138 7.62 11.12 19.36
N HIS A 139 6.34 11.34 19.06
CA HIS A 139 5.36 11.84 20.03
C HIS A 139 4.28 10.81 20.40
N SER A 140 4.11 9.75 19.59
CA SER A 140 3.01 8.79 19.69
C SER A 140 3.48 7.35 19.54
N GLU A 141 2.68 6.40 20.05
CA GLU A 141 2.95 4.96 19.93
C GLU A 141 2.70 4.46 18.50
N ALA A 142 3.37 3.36 18.11
CA ALA A 142 3.22 2.75 16.77
C ALA A 142 1.76 2.36 16.45
N ALA A 143 0.99 1.97 17.46
CA ALA A 143 -0.43 1.69 17.31
C ALA A 143 -1.26 2.91 16.84
N LEU A 144 -0.97 4.11 17.38
CA LEU A 144 -1.63 5.35 16.97
C LEU A 144 -1.29 5.73 15.53
N LEU A 145 -0.07 5.40 15.07
CA LEU A 145 0.35 5.67 13.69
C LEU A 145 -0.45 4.79 12.73
N ASN A 146 -0.64 3.52 13.07
CA ASN A 146 -1.37 2.58 12.23
C ASN A 146 -2.85 2.94 12.14
N LEU A 147 -3.44 3.44 13.23
CA LEU A 147 -4.80 3.99 13.23
C LEU A 147 -4.90 5.26 12.38
N SER A 148 -3.84 6.09 12.37
CA SER A 148 -3.73 7.29 11.51
C SER A 148 -3.63 6.94 10.02
N LEU A 149 -2.87 5.89 9.66
CA LEU A 149 -2.79 5.41 8.29
C LEU A 149 -4.14 4.86 7.80
N LEU A 150 -4.82 4.11 8.66
CA LEU A 150 -6.14 3.57 8.35
C LEU A 150 -7.20 4.67 8.10
N THR A 151 -7.13 5.81 8.80
CA THR A 151 -8.04 6.94 8.52
C THR A 151 -7.72 7.64 7.19
N SER A 152 -6.45 7.66 6.77
CA SER A 152 -6.06 8.16 5.43
C SER A 152 -6.65 7.29 4.32
N ASP A 153 -6.55 5.96 4.47
CA ASP A 153 -7.13 5.02 3.52
C ASP A 153 -8.66 5.09 3.49
N LEU A 154 -9.30 5.33 4.64
CA LEU A 154 -10.75 5.57 4.71
C LEU A 154 -11.16 6.81 3.92
N TRP A 155 -10.43 7.92 4.03
CA TRP A 155 -10.70 9.11 3.22
C TRP A 155 -10.45 8.80 1.74
N ALA A 156 -9.34 8.18 1.36
CA ALA A 156 -9.14 7.78 -0.04
C ALA A 156 -10.32 6.96 -0.60
N ALA A 157 -10.84 5.99 0.17
CA ALA A 157 -12.01 5.21 -0.20
C ALA A 157 -13.30 6.04 -0.33
N ILE A 158 -13.54 6.97 0.59
CA ILE A 158 -14.68 7.90 0.51
C ILE A 158 -14.60 8.78 -0.75
N PHE A 159 -13.40 9.28 -1.09
CA PHE A 159 -13.19 10.05 -2.31
C PHE A 159 -13.58 9.24 -3.55
N THR A 160 -13.10 8.01 -3.66
CA THR A 160 -13.42 7.11 -4.77
C THR A 160 -14.93 6.83 -4.88
N VAL A 161 -15.62 6.58 -3.78
CA VAL A 161 -17.07 6.31 -3.82
C VAL A 161 -17.88 7.57 -4.15
N VAL A 162 -17.51 8.73 -3.60
CA VAL A 162 -18.30 9.97 -3.73
C VAL A 162 -18.00 10.71 -5.05
N VAL A 163 -16.73 10.82 -5.42
CA VAL A 163 -16.27 11.59 -6.58
C VAL A 163 -16.25 10.74 -7.84
N GLU A 164 -15.67 9.54 -7.78
CA GLU A 164 -15.57 8.65 -8.93
C GLU A 164 -16.85 7.82 -9.15
N LYS A 165 -17.79 7.86 -8.20
CA LYS A 165 -19.11 7.17 -8.25
C LYS A 165 -18.99 5.67 -8.56
N ILE A 166 -17.90 5.05 -8.15
CA ILE A 166 -17.69 3.61 -8.34
C ILE A 166 -18.64 2.87 -7.38
N ILE A 167 -19.50 2.00 -7.93
CA ILE A 167 -20.49 1.26 -7.16
C ILE A 167 -19.76 0.20 -6.33
N ALA A 168 -19.58 0.50 -5.05
CA ALA A 168 -18.92 -0.40 -4.12
C ALA A 168 -19.74 -1.68 -3.90
N SER A 169 -19.06 -2.82 -3.83
CA SER A 169 -19.69 -4.10 -3.52
C SER A 169 -20.34 -4.07 -2.12
N PRO A 170 -21.37 -4.89 -1.83
CA PRO A 170 -21.99 -4.92 -0.51
C PRO A 170 -21.02 -5.21 0.63
N ASN A 171 -20.00 -6.05 0.40
CA ASN A 171 -18.98 -6.42 1.38
C ASN A 171 -18.10 -5.22 1.80
N PHE A 172 -17.91 -4.24 0.92
CA PHE A 172 -17.17 -3.03 1.22
C PHE A 172 -17.81 -2.25 2.38
N TRP A 173 -19.15 -2.14 2.40
CA TRP A 173 -19.87 -1.44 3.45
C TRP A 173 -19.76 -2.13 4.80
N SER A 174 -19.75 -3.48 4.82
CA SER A 174 -19.51 -4.25 6.04
C SER A 174 -18.10 -4.05 6.58
N ALA A 175 -17.09 -4.04 5.71
CA ALA A 175 -15.71 -3.77 6.10
C ALA A 175 -15.55 -2.35 6.64
N LEU A 176 -16.13 -1.35 5.96
CA LEU A 176 -16.09 0.05 6.38
C LEU A 176 -16.75 0.25 7.75
N PHE A 177 -17.89 -0.40 8.01
CA PHE A 177 -18.52 -0.38 9.32
C PHE A 177 -17.63 -0.99 10.41
N LEU A 178 -17.03 -2.16 10.15
CA LEU A 178 -16.15 -2.83 11.10
C LEU A 178 -14.92 -1.98 11.44
N ILE A 179 -14.35 -1.29 10.45
CA ILE A 179 -13.24 -0.36 10.62
C ILE A 179 -13.63 0.81 11.54
N ILE A 180 -14.77 1.47 11.28
CA ILE A 180 -15.26 2.59 12.10
C ILE A 180 -15.53 2.13 13.55
N LEU A 181 -16.11 0.94 13.72
CA LEU A 181 -16.34 0.35 15.03
C LEU A 181 -15.01 0.10 15.77
N GLY A 182 -14.02 -0.49 15.11
CA GLY A 182 -12.70 -0.76 15.68
C GLY A 182 -12.01 0.52 16.16
N VAL A 183 -12.03 1.57 15.35
CA VAL A 183 -11.46 2.88 15.72
C VAL A 183 -12.22 3.50 16.90
N SER A 184 -13.55 3.45 16.90
CA SER A 184 -14.36 3.98 18.00
C SER A 184 -14.06 3.28 19.33
N VAL A 185 -13.94 1.94 19.32
CA VAL A 185 -13.58 1.17 20.52
C VAL A 185 -12.19 1.55 21.03
N TYR A 186 -11.24 1.79 20.13
CA TYR A 186 -9.90 2.23 20.49
C TYR A 186 -9.92 3.60 21.20
N GLU A 187 -10.61 4.58 20.63
CA GLU A 187 -10.74 5.93 21.20
C GLU A 187 -11.48 5.94 22.55
N PHE A 188 -12.41 5.01 22.77
CA PHE A 188 -13.11 4.88 24.06
C PHE A 188 -12.33 4.12 25.12
N SER A 189 -11.21 3.48 24.79
CA SER A 189 -10.39 2.79 25.78
C SER A 189 -9.66 3.83 26.65
N PRO A 190 -9.97 3.91 27.96
CA PRO A 190 -9.22 4.80 28.85
C PRO A 190 -7.75 4.36 28.90
N SER A 191 -6.83 5.33 28.94
CA SER A 191 -5.42 5.02 29.15
C SER A 191 -5.25 4.37 30.53
N PRO A 192 -4.41 3.32 30.68
CA PRO A 192 -4.15 2.72 31.97
C PRO A 192 -3.55 3.76 32.91
N ILE A 193 -4.35 4.25 33.85
CA ILE A 193 -3.92 5.17 34.89
C ILE A 193 -3.18 4.35 35.95
N GLU A 194 -1.97 4.77 36.26
CA GLU A 194 -1.12 4.16 37.28
C GLU A 194 -1.69 4.49 38.67
N ASP A 195 -2.71 3.75 39.11
CA ASP A 195 -3.26 3.87 40.47
C ASP A 195 -2.40 3.07 41.45
N THR A 196 -1.18 3.53 41.76
CA THR A 196 -0.44 3.04 42.93
C THR A 196 0.51 4.12 43.41
N ASP A 197 0.06 4.96 44.35
CA ASP A 197 0.79 5.35 45.58
C ASP A 197 0.20 6.62 46.21
N THR A 198 -0.83 6.50 47.05
CA THR A 198 -1.16 7.59 48.01
C THR A 198 -1.75 7.13 49.33
N ASN A 199 -1.49 5.87 49.76
CA ASN A 199 -2.07 5.35 51.01
C ASN A 199 -1.04 4.86 52.07
N ASN A 200 0.22 5.30 52.05
CA ASN A 200 1.21 4.86 53.06
C ASN A 200 1.97 5.98 53.79
N SER A 201 1.49 7.23 53.77
CA SER A 201 2.15 8.35 54.49
C SER A 201 1.44 8.81 55.77
N SER A 202 0.41 8.09 56.25
CA SER A 202 -0.28 8.41 57.51
C SER A 202 0.02 7.44 58.67
N GLU A 203 0.98 6.53 58.52
CA GLU A 203 1.36 5.57 59.57
C GLU A 203 2.86 5.63 59.83
N ASN A 204 3.30 6.70 60.52
CA ASN A 204 4.50 6.75 61.38
C ASN A 204 4.55 8.14 62.05
N VAL A 205 3.67 8.32 63.04
CA VAL A 205 3.82 9.27 64.16
C VAL A 205 4.47 8.53 65.31
#